data_AF-A0A2Z2HYF6-F1
#
_entry.id   AF-A0A2Z2HYF6-F1
#
_cell.length_a   1.000
_cell.length_b   1.000
_cell.length_c   1.000
_cell.angle_alpha   90.00
_cell.angle_beta   90.00
_cell.angle_gamma   90.00
#
_symmetry.space_group_name_H-M   'P 1'
#
loop_
_entity.id
_entity.type
_entity.pdbx_description
1 polymer ?
#
loop_
_entity_poly.entity_id
_entity_poly.type
_entity_poly.pdbx_seq_one_letter_code
_entity_poly.pdbx_strand_id
1 'polypeptide(L)'
;MESIGSILAFEVLPRVLTITALIGVGVALANVAVEYGLVEIVARVGRYLTEPANLPDEVGTAVLTNAVSVTAGYGMLAEFRESGLLDDRATLIAVVLNTFFGFVQHIFTFYGPVVIPILGLHAGFLYVGSRAGISLAISVVGLLAGALLLRGYRYDSTALEPDVPDDETEERTARDKLGRAGRKTLTRLRSIVPRLAAVYAVVIVGLEYHDLEALTAGVEPIASMLGLPGAAIGVIVVATVDPTSGVILLGPLIGEEFTPTEAVVTLLLGSLFSLTVTVAKRSIPFQFGIWGAEFGAKVVAVNTGLRALMTIAAIAVVLAL
;
A
#
# COMPACT_ATOMS: atom_id res chain seq x y z
N MET A 1 -34.65 -21.45 20.89
CA MET A 1 -33.99 -20.27 20.32
C MET A 1 -33.15 -19.67 21.43
N GLU A 2 -31.83 -19.73 21.29
CA GLU A 2 -30.96 -18.98 22.21
C GLU A 2 -31.28 -17.50 22.11
N SER A 3 -31.22 -16.81 23.25
CA SER A 3 -31.45 -15.36 23.26
C SER A 3 -30.27 -14.66 22.60
N ILE A 4 -30.52 -13.53 21.93
CA ILE A 4 -29.44 -12.71 21.37
C ILE A 4 -28.39 -12.37 22.45
N GLY A 5 -28.82 -12.16 23.70
CA GLY A 5 -27.93 -11.90 24.83
C GLY A 5 -26.99 -13.06 25.19
N SER A 6 -27.41 -14.32 25.01
CA SER A 6 -26.57 -15.48 25.30
C SER A 6 -25.51 -15.70 24.23
N ILE A 7 -25.87 -15.55 22.94
CA ILE A 7 -24.90 -15.62 21.83
C ILE A 7 -23.84 -14.53 21.98
N LEU A 8 -24.25 -13.29 22.26
CA LEU A 8 -23.32 -12.18 22.48
C LEU A 8 -22.38 -12.41 23.67
N ALA A 9 -22.91 -12.92 24.79
CA ALA A 9 -22.14 -13.10 26.02
C ALA A 9 -21.20 -14.32 25.98
N PHE A 10 -21.62 -15.45 25.41
CA PHE A 10 -20.91 -16.72 25.51
C PHE A 10 -20.11 -17.08 24.26
N GLU A 11 -20.45 -16.54 23.09
CA GLU A 11 -19.73 -16.82 21.85
C GLU A 11 -18.91 -15.63 21.37
N VAL A 12 -19.53 -14.45 21.32
CA VAL A 12 -18.89 -13.25 20.74
C VAL A 12 -17.88 -12.63 21.70
N LEU A 13 -18.28 -12.37 22.95
CA LEU A 13 -17.45 -11.66 23.92
C LEU A 13 -16.09 -12.36 24.19
N PRO A 14 -16.02 -13.69 24.42
CA PRO A 14 -14.74 -14.36 24.63
C PRO A 14 -13.82 -14.26 23.41
N ARG A 15 -14.36 -14.44 22.20
CA ARG A 15 -13.60 -14.32 20.94
C ARG A 15 -13.04 -12.91 20.77
N VAL A 16 -13.86 -11.88 21.02
CA VAL A 16 -13.42 -10.47 20.96
C VAL A 16 -12.31 -10.19 21.97
N LEU A 17 -12.43 -10.68 23.20
CA LEU A 17 -11.39 -10.49 24.23
C LEU A 17 -10.07 -11.18 23.84
N THR A 18 -10.12 -12.41 23.34
CA THR A 18 -8.93 -13.13 22.87
C THR A 18 -8.25 -12.41 21.71
N ILE A 19 -9.02 -12.02 20.68
CA ILE A 19 -8.49 -11.28 19.52
C ILE A 19 -7.90 -9.95 19.97
N THR A 20 -8.58 -9.21 20.84
CA THR A 20 -8.09 -7.92 21.37
C THR A 20 -6.78 -8.09 22.14
N ALA A 21 -6.67 -9.11 22.98
CA ALA A 21 -5.45 -9.40 23.74
C ALA A 21 -4.28 -9.75 22.81
N LEU A 22 -4.53 -10.62 21.82
CA LEU A 22 -3.53 -11.00 20.81
C LEU A 22 -3.06 -9.81 19.98
N ILE A 23 -3.98 -8.97 19.51
CA ILE A 23 -3.67 -7.71 18.82
C ILE A 23 -2.85 -6.81 19.73
N GLY A 24 -3.25 -6.65 21.00
CA GLY A 24 -2.53 -5.81 21.96
C GLY A 24 -1.07 -6.22 22.14
N VAL A 25 -0.80 -7.52 22.30
CA VAL A 25 0.57 -8.06 22.38
C VAL A 25 1.33 -7.85 21.07
N GLY A 26 0.68 -8.17 19.94
CA GLY A 26 1.27 -7.97 18.62
C GLY A 26 1.69 -6.52 18.39
N VAL A 27 0.79 -5.57 18.65
CA VAL A 27 1.03 -4.12 18.48
C VAL A 27 2.13 -3.65 19.42
N ALA A 28 2.19 -4.12 20.67
CA ALA A 28 3.25 -3.77 21.59
C ALA A 28 4.63 -4.22 21.07
N LEU A 29 4.76 -5.47 20.60
CA LEU A 29 5.99 -6.00 20.02
C LEU A 29 6.39 -5.26 18.74
N ALA A 30 5.41 -4.93 17.90
CA ALA A 30 5.61 -4.15 16.69
C ALA A 30 6.16 -2.74 16.98
N ASN A 31 5.55 -2.03 17.94
CA ASN A 31 6.01 -0.70 18.33
C ASN A 31 7.44 -0.74 18.85
N VAL A 32 7.78 -1.77 19.64
CA VAL A 32 9.16 -2.02 20.08
C VAL A 32 10.07 -2.21 18.87
N ALA A 33 9.72 -3.08 17.91
CA ALA A 33 10.54 -3.33 16.73
C ALA A 33 10.75 -2.07 15.86
N VAL A 34 9.72 -1.25 15.71
CA VAL A 34 9.80 0.04 15.01
C VAL A 34 10.73 1.01 15.75
N GLU A 35 10.59 1.13 17.07
CA GLU A 35 11.44 2.00 17.90
C GLU A 35 12.93 1.60 17.85
N TYR A 36 13.21 0.29 17.76
CA TYR A 36 14.58 -0.22 17.58
C TYR A 36 15.14 -0.08 16.16
N GLY A 37 14.41 0.57 15.26
CA GLY A 37 14.91 0.92 13.93
C GLY A 37 14.84 -0.21 12.90
N LEU A 38 13.97 -1.21 13.10
CA LEU A 38 13.89 -2.37 12.19
C LEU A 38 13.44 -1.97 10.78
N VAL A 39 12.62 -0.91 10.68
CA VAL A 39 12.17 -0.35 9.39
C VAL A 39 13.36 0.23 8.63
N GLU A 40 14.24 0.95 9.32
CA GLU A 40 15.43 1.62 8.78
C GLU A 40 16.49 0.61 8.30
N ILE A 41 16.60 -0.54 8.97
CA ILE A 41 17.49 -1.63 8.54
C ILE A 41 17.03 -2.19 7.19
N VAL A 42 15.75 -2.50 7.04
CA VAL A 42 15.18 -3.00 5.77
C VAL A 42 15.25 -1.92 4.70
N ALA A 43 14.99 -0.66 5.08
CA ALA A 43 15.10 0.48 4.17
C ALA A 43 16.51 0.53 3.58
N ARG A 44 17.58 0.45 4.39
CA ARG A 44 18.98 0.58 3.92
C ARG A 44 19.33 -0.31 2.71
N VAL A 45 18.65 -1.44 2.54
CA VAL A 45 18.81 -2.34 1.38
C VAL A 45 18.31 -1.69 0.08
N GLY A 46 17.30 -0.83 0.12
CA GLY A 46 16.71 -0.15 -1.02
C GLY A 46 17.66 0.76 -1.80
N ARG A 47 18.73 1.26 -1.16
CA ARG A 47 19.80 2.01 -1.84
C ARG A 47 20.55 1.16 -2.87
N TYR A 48 20.61 -0.17 -2.69
CA TYR A 48 21.24 -1.07 -3.66
C TYR A 48 20.35 -1.43 -4.86
N LEU A 49 19.12 -0.92 -4.91
CA LEU A 49 18.18 -1.20 -6.00
C LEU A 49 18.09 -0.09 -7.05
N THR A 50 18.64 1.10 -6.80
CA THR A 50 18.54 2.22 -7.75
C THR A 50 19.58 2.17 -8.86
N GLU A 51 20.80 1.76 -8.54
CA GLU A 51 21.88 1.62 -9.52
C GLU A 51 21.52 0.62 -10.64
N PRO A 52 21.00 -0.61 -10.37
CA PRO A 52 20.62 -1.53 -11.44
C PRO A 52 19.41 -1.06 -12.26
N ALA A 53 18.58 -0.14 -11.71
CA ALA A 53 17.45 0.44 -12.42
C ALA A 53 17.84 1.62 -13.34
N ASN A 54 19.13 2.00 -13.41
CA ASN A 54 19.60 3.25 -14.02
C ASN A 54 18.83 4.48 -13.51
N LEU A 55 18.43 4.50 -12.24
CA LEU A 55 17.82 5.66 -11.59
C LEU A 55 18.89 6.44 -10.83
N PRO A 56 18.76 7.77 -10.70
CA PRO A 56 19.75 8.58 -10.00
C PRO A 56 19.67 8.31 -8.48
N ASP A 57 20.79 8.50 -7.77
CA ASP A 57 20.95 8.10 -6.36
C ASP A 57 19.94 8.75 -5.42
N GLU A 58 19.42 9.92 -5.77
CA GLU A 58 18.41 10.66 -5.02
C GLU A 58 17.09 9.88 -4.94
N VAL A 59 16.75 9.10 -5.97
CA VAL A 59 15.60 8.18 -5.94
C VAL A 59 15.78 7.14 -4.84
N GLY A 60 17.00 6.70 -4.58
CA GLY A 60 17.30 5.76 -3.50
C GLY A 60 16.90 6.34 -2.14
N THR A 61 17.14 7.64 -1.94
CA THR A 61 16.69 8.35 -0.74
C THR A 61 15.17 8.42 -0.66
N ALA A 62 14.47 8.70 -1.76
CA ALA A 62 13.00 8.70 -1.77
C ALA A 62 12.40 7.31 -1.48
N VAL A 63 13.06 6.23 -1.93
CA VAL A 63 12.67 4.84 -1.63
C VAL A 63 12.86 4.54 -0.14
N LEU A 64 13.99 4.95 0.45
CA LEU A 64 14.23 4.85 1.89
C LEU A 64 13.17 5.60 2.69
N THR A 65 12.90 6.85 2.30
CA THR A 65 11.89 7.68 2.96
C THR A 65 10.50 7.07 2.82
N ASN A 66 10.16 6.46 1.69
CA ASN A 66 8.87 5.79 1.47
C ASN A 66 8.67 4.57 2.38
N ALA A 67 9.74 3.85 2.74
CA ALA A 67 9.67 2.74 3.70
C ALA A 67 9.26 3.19 5.11
N VAL A 68 9.55 4.44 5.46
CA VAL A 68 9.20 5.05 6.75
C VAL A 68 7.89 5.85 6.66
N SER A 69 7.69 6.54 5.54
CA SER A 69 6.52 7.38 5.28
C SER A 69 6.25 7.47 3.78
N VAL A 70 5.20 6.77 3.35
CA VAL A 70 4.77 6.74 1.94
C VAL A 70 4.53 8.15 1.39
N THR A 71 3.86 9.00 2.17
CA THR A 71 3.58 10.39 1.76
C THR A 71 4.85 11.21 1.59
N ALA A 72 5.85 11.05 2.47
CA ALA A 72 7.11 11.77 2.36
C ALA A 72 7.93 11.28 1.16
N GLY A 73 8.02 9.97 0.94
CA GLY A 73 8.71 9.39 -0.20
C GLY A 73 8.10 9.80 -1.55
N TYR A 74 6.76 9.76 -1.66
CA TYR A 74 6.06 10.27 -2.84
C TYR A 74 6.24 11.77 -3.02
N GLY A 75 6.28 12.55 -1.93
CA GLY A 75 6.56 13.99 -1.98
C GLY A 75 7.96 14.30 -2.52
N MET A 76 8.97 13.48 -2.19
CA MET A 76 10.31 13.60 -2.76
C MET A 76 10.35 13.26 -4.25
N LEU A 77 9.69 12.16 -4.66
CA LEU A 77 9.59 11.81 -6.09
C LEU A 77 8.85 12.88 -6.90
N ALA A 78 7.81 13.49 -6.32
CA ALA A 78 7.13 14.62 -6.94
C ALA A 78 8.05 15.84 -7.07
N GLU A 79 8.85 16.14 -6.05
CA GLU A 79 9.85 17.21 -6.11
C GLU A 79 10.91 16.97 -7.19
N PHE A 80 11.42 15.74 -7.32
CA PHE A 80 12.39 15.39 -8.36
C PHE A 80 11.80 15.51 -9.76
N ARG A 81 10.50 15.22 -9.92
CA ARG A 81 9.80 15.44 -11.19
C ARG A 81 9.57 16.93 -11.48
N GLU A 82 9.13 17.68 -10.49
CA GLU A 82 8.90 19.13 -10.60
C GLU A 82 10.20 19.90 -10.91
N SER A 83 11.32 19.46 -10.33
CA SER A 83 12.62 20.08 -10.54
C SER A 83 13.24 19.71 -11.90
N GLY A 84 12.67 18.74 -12.63
CA GLY A 84 13.18 18.26 -13.90
C GLY A 84 14.28 17.20 -13.79
N LEU A 85 14.63 16.76 -12.57
CA LEU A 85 15.54 15.63 -12.39
C LEU A 85 14.92 14.36 -12.99
N LEU A 86 13.64 14.10 -12.75
CA LEU A 86 12.91 12.96 -13.32
C LEU A 86 11.90 13.41 -14.37
N ASP A 87 11.90 12.75 -15.52
CA ASP A 87 10.79 12.85 -16.47
C ASP A 87 9.61 11.91 -16.05
N ASP A 88 8.50 11.96 -16.79
CA ASP A 88 7.33 11.11 -16.53
C ASP A 88 7.68 9.62 -16.52
N ARG A 89 8.58 9.19 -17.41
CA ARG A 89 8.97 7.78 -17.54
C ARG A 89 9.77 7.32 -16.33
N ALA A 90 10.84 8.03 -15.98
CA ALA A 90 11.67 7.72 -14.83
C ALA A 90 10.87 7.82 -13.53
N THR A 91 9.96 8.79 -13.42
CA THR A 91 9.08 8.93 -12.25
C THR A 91 8.15 7.72 -12.10
N LEU A 92 7.52 7.26 -13.19
CA LEU A 92 6.62 6.10 -13.14
C LEU A 92 7.39 4.82 -12.73
N ILE A 93 8.58 4.62 -13.28
CA ILE A 93 9.45 3.49 -12.93
C ILE A 93 9.86 3.56 -11.45
N ALA A 94 10.26 4.73 -10.96
CA ALA A 94 10.58 4.96 -9.56
C ALA A 94 9.38 4.64 -8.65
N VAL A 95 8.17 5.07 -9.01
CA VAL A 95 6.94 4.77 -8.27
C VAL A 95 6.67 3.26 -8.19
N VAL A 96 6.81 2.54 -9.30
CA VAL A 96 6.61 1.08 -9.35
C VAL A 96 7.64 0.36 -8.50
N LEU A 97 8.93 0.71 -8.65
CA LEU A 97 10.04 0.17 -7.85
C LEU A 97 9.83 0.39 -6.34
N ASN A 98 9.16 1.47 -5.96
CA ASN A 98 8.93 1.84 -4.56
C ASN A 98 7.82 1.03 -3.87
N THR A 99 7.09 0.17 -4.59
CA THR A 99 5.89 -0.51 -4.09
C THR A 99 6.15 -1.38 -2.86
N PHE A 100 7.23 -2.17 -2.86
CA PHE A 100 7.60 -3.05 -1.75
C PHE A 100 7.97 -2.25 -0.51
N PHE A 101 8.75 -1.19 -0.68
CA PHE A 101 9.18 -0.34 0.43
C PHE A 101 7.98 0.31 1.12
N GLY A 102 6.98 0.73 0.36
CA GLY A 102 5.74 1.26 0.94
C GLY A 102 4.94 0.20 1.71
N PHE A 103 5.14 -1.08 1.42
CA PHE A 103 4.52 -2.19 2.14
C PHE A 103 5.25 -2.54 3.45
N VAL A 104 6.57 -2.30 3.55
CA VAL A 104 7.41 -2.68 4.71
C VAL A 104 6.84 -2.16 6.03
N GLN A 105 6.48 -0.87 6.10
CA GLN A 105 5.90 -0.30 7.33
C GLN A 105 4.61 -1.01 7.75
N HIS A 106 3.78 -1.42 6.79
CA HIS A 106 2.53 -2.13 7.07
C HIS A 106 2.77 -3.53 7.61
N ILE A 107 3.90 -4.17 7.28
CA ILE A 107 4.28 -5.46 7.88
C ILE A 107 4.35 -5.30 9.40
N PHE A 108 5.03 -4.26 9.87
CA PHE A 108 5.22 -4.04 11.29
C PHE A 108 3.99 -3.40 11.95
N THR A 109 3.28 -2.50 11.29
CA THR A 109 2.18 -1.74 11.93
C THR A 109 0.82 -2.43 11.85
N PHE A 110 0.61 -3.36 10.91
CA PHE A 110 -0.70 -3.98 10.69
C PHE A 110 -0.62 -5.50 10.48
N TYR A 111 0.15 -5.98 9.51
CA TYR A 111 0.10 -7.40 9.16
C TYR A 111 0.65 -8.30 10.27
N GLY A 112 1.84 -8.00 10.78
CA GLY A 112 2.44 -8.70 11.92
C GLY A 112 1.59 -8.64 13.19
N PRO A 113 1.21 -7.45 13.68
CA PRO A 113 0.52 -7.32 14.96
C PRO A 113 -0.98 -7.64 14.93
N VAL A 114 -1.65 -7.50 13.77
CA VAL A 114 -3.11 -7.65 13.67
C VAL A 114 -3.48 -8.89 12.85
N VAL A 115 -2.95 -9.00 11.63
CA VAL A 115 -3.39 -10.04 10.69
C VAL A 115 -2.90 -11.43 11.09
N ILE A 116 -1.62 -11.59 11.45
CA ILE A 116 -1.07 -12.88 11.85
C ILE A 116 -1.81 -13.46 13.08
N PRO A 117 -2.06 -12.69 14.16
CA PRO A 117 -2.77 -13.25 15.30
C PRO A 117 -4.23 -13.61 15.02
N ILE A 118 -4.92 -12.87 14.13
CA ILE A 118 -6.30 -13.18 13.75
C ILE A 118 -6.37 -14.47 12.91
N LEU A 119 -5.48 -14.62 11.93
CA LEU A 119 -5.49 -15.77 11.01
C LEU A 119 -4.77 -17.01 11.57
N GLY A 120 -4.06 -16.86 12.70
CA GLY A 120 -3.14 -17.87 13.20
C GLY A 120 -1.82 -17.89 12.43
N LEU A 121 -0.80 -18.56 12.99
CA LEU A 121 0.57 -18.50 12.48
C LEU A 121 0.69 -18.98 11.03
N HIS A 122 0.08 -20.12 10.68
CA HIS A 122 0.24 -20.70 9.35
C HIS A 122 -0.42 -19.85 8.25
N ALA A 123 -1.73 -19.61 8.34
CA ALA A 123 -2.43 -18.78 7.36
C ALA A 123 -1.97 -17.32 7.39
N GLY A 124 -1.64 -16.80 8.57
CA GLY A 124 -1.06 -15.48 8.77
C GLY A 124 0.25 -15.30 8.01
N PHE A 125 1.26 -16.15 8.24
CA PHE A 125 2.54 -16.03 7.52
C PHE A 125 2.38 -16.29 6.02
N LEU A 126 1.53 -17.22 5.60
CA LEU A 126 1.28 -17.48 4.19
C LEU A 126 0.64 -16.26 3.50
N TYR A 127 -0.34 -15.62 4.13
CA TYR A 127 -1.00 -14.42 3.60
C TYR A 127 -0.06 -13.21 3.59
N VAL A 128 0.65 -12.94 4.69
CA VAL A 128 1.62 -11.84 4.78
C VAL A 128 2.76 -12.04 3.79
N GLY A 129 3.28 -13.27 3.67
CA GLY A 129 4.28 -13.65 2.70
C GLY A 129 3.80 -13.47 1.26
N SER A 130 2.56 -13.84 0.96
CA SER A 130 1.95 -13.61 -0.35
C SER A 130 1.84 -12.12 -0.68
N ARG A 131 1.40 -11.29 0.28
CA ARG A 131 1.29 -9.82 0.11
C ARG A 131 2.67 -9.16 -0.05
N ALA A 132 3.65 -9.61 0.74
CA ALA A 132 5.04 -9.19 0.61
C ALA A 132 5.60 -9.59 -0.77
N GLY A 133 5.39 -10.83 -1.19
CA GLY A 133 5.81 -11.36 -2.49
C GLY A 133 5.20 -10.60 -3.66
N ILE A 134 3.91 -10.28 -3.62
CA ILE A 134 3.23 -9.43 -4.61
C ILE A 134 3.93 -8.07 -4.70
N SER A 135 4.11 -7.38 -3.57
CA SER A 135 4.71 -6.03 -3.58
C SER A 135 6.19 -6.04 -4.01
N LEU A 136 6.93 -7.09 -3.67
CA LEU A 136 8.29 -7.33 -4.12
C LEU A 136 8.34 -7.58 -5.63
N ALA A 137 7.47 -8.44 -6.16
CA ALA A 137 7.39 -8.73 -7.59
C ALA A 137 7.11 -7.47 -8.41
N ILE A 138 6.19 -6.61 -7.94
CA ILE A 138 5.94 -5.29 -8.57
C ILE A 138 7.20 -4.43 -8.57
N SER A 139 7.94 -4.41 -7.47
CA SER A 139 9.17 -3.62 -7.36
C SER A 139 10.28 -4.15 -8.27
N VAL A 140 10.37 -5.47 -8.42
CA VAL A 140 11.26 -6.14 -9.40
C VAL A 140 10.85 -5.78 -10.83
N VAL A 141 9.56 -5.70 -11.15
CA VAL A 141 9.12 -5.19 -12.46
C VAL A 141 9.61 -3.76 -12.67
N GLY A 142 9.54 -2.89 -11.66
CA GLY A 142 10.10 -1.53 -11.71
C GLY A 142 11.61 -1.52 -11.93
N LEU A 143 12.35 -2.36 -11.20
CA LEU A 143 13.80 -2.55 -11.35
C LEU A 143 14.17 -2.95 -12.79
N LEU A 144 13.52 -3.99 -13.32
CA LEU A 144 13.76 -4.49 -14.67
C LEU A 144 13.35 -3.47 -15.74
N ALA A 145 12.23 -2.78 -15.54
CA ALA A 145 11.79 -1.72 -16.44
C ALA A 145 12.80 -0.55 -16.46
N GLY A 146 13.34 -0.15 -15.31
CA GLY A 146 14.41 0.85 -15.24
C GLY A 146 15.68 0.40 -15.94
N ALA A 147 16.13 -0.83 -15.66
CA ALA A 147 17.31 -1.42 -16.27
C ALA A 147 17.27 -1.39 -17.81
N LEU A 148 16.07 -1.59 -18.38
CA LEU A 148 15.86 -1.66 -19.83
C LEU A 148 15.50 -0.32 -20.47
N LEU A 149 14.59 0.45 -19.87
CA LEU A 149 13.98 1.64 -20.47
C LEU A 149 14.69 2.95 -20.16
N LEU A 150 15.52 2.98 -19.11
CA LEU A 150 16.32 4.14 -18.70
C LEU A 150 17.80 3.98 -19.04
N ARG A 151 18.16 2.95 -19.79
CA ARG A 151 19.54 2.71 -20.21
C ARG A 151 20.06 3.88 -21.05
N GLY A 152 21.14 4.51 -20.59
CA GLY A 152 21.75 5.66 -21.26
C GLY A 152 21.00 6.97 -21.07
N TYR A 153 19.96 7.00 -20.23
CA TYR A 153 19.30 8.23 -19.81
C TYR A 153 20.29 9.10 -19.03
N ARG A 154 20.34 10.40 -19.33
CA ARG A 154 21.20 11.35 -18.65
C ARG A 154 20.34 12.22 -17.75
N TYR A 155 20.62 12.14 -16.46
CA TYR A 155 19.99 12.98 -15.46
C TYR A 155 20.75 14.28 -15.34
N ASP A 156 20.02 15.39 -15.30
CA ASP A 156 20.60 16.68 -14.96
C ASP A 156 20.67 16.80 -13.43
N SER A 157 21.82 16.49 -12.86
CA SER A 157 22.04 16.59 -11.42
C SER A 157 22.03 18.04 -10.90
N THR A 158 22.15 19.04 -11.79
CA THR A 158 22.04 20.46 -11.42
C THR A 158 20.59 20.88 -11.17
N ALA A 159 19.61 20.07 -11.62
CA ALA A 159 18.19 20.29 -11.41
C ALA A 159 17.77 20.34 -9.93
N LEU A 160 18.57 19.77 -9.02
CA LEU A 160 18.34 19.81 -7.57
C LEU A 160 19.12 20.91 -6.86
N GLU A 161 19.94 21.70 -7.56
CA GLU A 161 20.68 22.78 -6.93
C GLU A 161 19.68 23.72 -6.24
N PRO A 162 19.89 24.02 -4.95
CA PRO A 162 19.12 25.08 -4.33
C PRO A 162 19.35 26.33 -5.16
N ASP A 163 18.31 27.14 -5.34
CA ASP A 163 18.46 28.57 -5.65
C ASP A 163 19.38 29.14 -4.55
N VAL A 164 20.69 29.10 -4.76
CA VAL A 164 21.67 29.80 -3.97
C VAL A 164 21.45 31.23 -4.40
N PRO A 165 20.91 32.11 -3.52
CA PRO A 165 20.94 33.51 -3.85
C PRO A 165 22.41 33.85 -4.05
N ASP A 166 22.75 34.41 -5.20
CA ASP A 166 23.94 35.24 -5.36
C ASP A 166 23.82 36.34 -4.30
N ASP A 167 24.39 36.11 -3.12
CA ASP A 167 25.33 37.03 -2.51
C ASP A 167 25.75 36.56 -1.11
N GLU A 168 26.97 36.95 -0.81
CA GLU A 168 27.81 36.76 0.35
C GLU A 168 27.08 36.90 1.72
N THR A 169 27.48 36.03 2.66
CA THR A 169 27.44 36.27 4.11
C THR A 169 26.07 36.48 4.76
N GLU A 170 25.42 35.40 5.20
CA GLU A 170 24.59 35.47 6.41
C GLU A 170 24.45 34.07 7.04
N GLU A 171 24.84 33.92 8.32
CA GLU A 171 24.46 32.77 9.13
C GLU A 171 22.93 32.81 9.32
N ARG A 172 22.19 32.25 8.36
CA ARG A 172 20.73 32.29 8.36
C ARG A 172 20.20 31.53 9.57
N THR A 173 19.56 32.27 10.49
CA THR A 173 19.00 31.76 11.74
C THR A 173 18.05 30.59 11.50
N ALA A 174 17.99 29.63 12.43
CA ALA A 174 17.07 28.48 12.37
C ALA A 174 15.61 28.89 12.08
N ARG A 175 15.18 30.06 12.56
CA ARG A 175 13.86 30.67 12.27
C ARG A 175 13.61 30.93 10.78
N ASP A 176 14.60 31.39 10.02
CA ASP A 176 14.41 31.70 8.60
C ASP A 176 14.37 30.44 7.74
N LYS A 177 15.09 29.39 8.15
CA LYS A 177 15.00 28.06 7.53
C LYS A 177 13.61 27.45 7.79
N LEU A 178 13.12 27.54 9.03
CA LEU A 178 11.76 27.13 9.42
C LEU A 178 10.67 27.91 8.67
N GLY A 179 10.81 29.24 8.54
CA GLY A 179 9.86 30.08 7.83
C GLY A 179 9.77 29.77 6.34
N ARG A 180 10.92 29.51 5.68
CA ARG A 180 10.95 29.09 4.27
C ARG A 180 10.37 27.69 4.08
N ALA A 181 10.74 26.72 4.92
CA ALA A 181 10.15 25.39 4.89
C ALA A 181 8.62 25.48 5.06
N GLY A 182 8.14 26.27 6.02
CA GLY A 182 6.72 26.51 6.24
C GLY A 182 6.00 27.13 5.03
N ARG A 183 6.60 28.13 4.38
CA ARG A 183 6.05 28.72 3.13
C ARG A 183 6.01 27.72 1.99
N LYS A 184 7.07 26.94 1.77
CA LYS A 184 7.13 25.91 0.72
C LYS A 184 6.05 24.84 0.97
N THR A 185 5.90 24.40 2.23
CA THR A 185 4.82 23.49 2.63
C THR A 185 3.44 24.08 2.40
N LEU A 186 3.20 25.34 2.78
CA LEU A 186 1.90 25.98 2.60
C LEU A 186 1.52 26.13 1.12
N THR A 187 2.48 26.50 0.26
CA THR A 187 2.28 26.57 -1.19
C THR A 187 1.94 25.20 -1.77
N ARG A 188 2.65 24.13 -1.36
CA ARG A 188 2.32 22.75 -1.75
C ARG A 188 0.95 22.32 -1.25
N LEU A 189 0.59 22.63 0.00
CA LEU A 189 -0.74 22.30 0.51
C LEU A 189 -1.84 23.03 -0.27
N ARG A 190 -1.62 24.30 -0.64
CA ARG A 190 -2.59 25.07 -1.42
C ARG A 190 -2.78 24.55 -2.85
N SER A 191 -1.80 23.87 -3.43
CA SER A 191 -1.95 23.21 -4.74
C SER A 191 -2.57 21.80 -4.63
N ILE A 192 -2.21 21.03 -3.59
CA ILE A 192 -2.65 19.63 -3.44
C ILE A 192 -4.05 19.52 -2.83
N VAL A 193 -4.34 20.24 -1.75
CA VAL A 193 -5.56 20.04 -0.93
C VAL A 193 -6.85 20.31 -1.72
N PRO A 194 -6.99 21.40 -2.50
CA PRO A 194 -8.23 21.65 -3.24
C PRO A 194 -8.53 20.54 -4.25
N ARG A 195 -7.48 20.03 -4.92
CA ARG A 195 -7.62 18.93 -5.87
C ARG A 195 -8.02 17.63 -5.17
N LEU A 196 -7.35 17.32 -4.06
CA LEU A 196 -7.65 16.16 -3.24
C LEU A 196 -9.12 16.18 -2.80
N ALA A 197 -9.60 17.30 -2.27
CA ALA A 197 -10.98 17.49 -1.81
C ALA A 197 -11.99 17.32 -2.95
N ALA A 198 -11.73 17.91 -4.13
CA ALA A 198 -12.60 17.78 -5.29
C ALA A 198 -12.72 16.33 -5.78
N VAL A 199 -11.59 15.62 -5.87
CA VAL A 199 -11.58 14.21 -6.30
C VAL A 199 -12.28 13.33 -5.26
N TYR A 200 -12.03 13.54 -3.97
CA TYR A 200 -12.74 12.82 -2.90
C TYR A 200 -14.25 13.02 -2.96
N ALA A 201 -14.71 14.26 -3.18
CA ALA A 201 -16.14 14.55 -3.30
C ALA A 201 -16.77 13.79 -4.48
N VAL A 202 -16.13 13.82 -5.66
CA VAL A 202 -16.59 13.09 -6.85
C VAL A 202 -16.64 11.59 -6.60
N VAL A 203 -15.61 11.02 -5.99
CA VAL A 203 -15.52 9.59 -5.69
C VAL A 203 -16.60 9.16 -4.69
N ILE A 204 -16.81 9.91 -3.60
CA ILE A 204 -17.82 9.59 -2.59
C ILE A 204 -19.22 9.62 -3.22
N VAL A 205 -19.53 10.67 -3.98
CA VAL A 205 -20.80 10.77 -4.70
C VAL A 205 -20.96 9.60 -5.68
N GLY A 206 -19.94 9.29 -6.48
CA GLY A 206 -20.00 8.17 -7.42
C GLY A 206 -20.24 6.81 -6.75
N LEU A 207 -19.68 6.59 -5.56
CA LEU A 207 -19.88 5.36 -4.80
C LEU A 207 -21.25 5.26 -4.14
N GLU A 208 -21.85 6.40 -3.77
CA GLU A 208 -23.23 6.44 -3.23
C GLU A 208 -24.27 6.04 -4.30
N TYR A 209 -23.97 6.31 -5.58
CA TYR A 209 -24.85 6.00 -6.71
C TYR A 209 -24.51 4.69 -7.44
N HIS A 210 -23.50 3.93 -6.99
CA HIS A 210 -23.10 2.66 -7.59
C HIS A 210 -23.63 1.46 -6.81
N ASP A 211 -24.22 0.51 -7.54
CA ASP A 211 -24.75 -0.71 -6.98
C ASP A 211 -23.62 -1.67 -6.56
N LEU A 212 -23.54 -1.96 -5.26
CA LEU A 212 -22.56 -2.89 -4.71
C LEU A 212 -22.80 -4.34 -5.18
N GLU A 213 -24.03 -4.69 -5.58
CA GLU A 213 -24.35 -6.02 -6.13
C GLU A 213 -23.64 -6.27 -7.46
N ALA A 214 -23.49 -5.24 -8.30
CA ALA A 214 -22.77 -5.36 -9.57
C ALA A 214 -21.27 -5.63 -9.36
N LEU A 215 -20.70 -5.17 -8.24
CA LEU A 215 -19.28 -5.40 -7.90
C LEU A 215 -19.01 -6.81 -7.38
N THR A 216 -20.03 -7.49 -6.85
CA THR A 216 -19.90 -8.82 -6.24
C THR A 216 -20.46 -9.95 -7.11
N ALA A 217 -21.13 -9.62 -8.23
CA ALA A 217 -21.70 -10.60 -9.17
C ALA A 217 -20.70 -11.65 -9.70
N GLY A 218 -19.40 -11.32 -9.75
CA GLY A 218 -18.34 -12.24 -10.17
C GLY A 218 -17.79 -13.14 -9.06
N VAL A 219 -18.18 -12.94 -7.80
CA VAL A 219 -17.57 -13.62 -6.64
C VAL A 219 -17.89 -15.11 -6.63
N GLU A 220 -19.17 -15.47 -6.71
CA GLU A 220 -19.63 -16.85 -6.66
C GLU A 220 -19.05 -17.75 -7.77
N PRO A 221 -19.09 -17.37 -9.07
CA PRO A 221 -18.53 -18.22 -10.13
C PRO A 221 -17.01 -18.37 -10.00
N ILE A 222 -16.29 -17.33 -9.56
CA ILE A 222 -14.83 -17.43 -9.37
C ILE A 222 -14.49 -18.26 -8.14
N ALA A 223 -15.19 -18.07 -7.02
CA ALA A 223 -14.96 -18.82 -5.79
C ALA A 223 -15.21 -20.33 -6.00
N SER A 224 -16.30 -20.68 -6.68
CA SER A 224 -16.60 -22.08 -7.03
C SER A 224 -15.58 -22.68 -8.01
N MET A 225 -15.12 -21.92 -9.00
CA MET A 225 -14.05 -22.36 -9.92
C MET A 225 -12.73 -22.66 -9.19
N LEU A 226 -12.42 -21.89 -8.13
CA LEU A 226 -11.25 -22.11 -7.29
C LEU A 226 -11.46 -23.19 -6.22
N GLY A 227 -12.63 -23.83 -6.18
CA GLY A 227 -12.95 -24.88 -5.21
C GLY A 227 -13.12 -24.37 -3.78
N LEU A 228 -13.39 -23.07 -3.58
CA LEU A 228 -13.51 -22.49 -2.24
C LEU A 228 -14.82 -22.91 -1.56
N PRO A 229 -14.83 -23.03 -0.21
CA PRO A 229 -16.06 -23.25 0.56
C PRO A 229 -17.11 -22.18 0.30
N GLY A 230 -18.41 -22.53 0.42
CA GLY A 230 -19.51 -21.57 0.22
C GLY A 230 -19.43 -20.33 1.12
N ALA A 231 -18.89 -20.49 2.34
CA ALA A 231 -18.65 -19.39 3.28
C ALA A 231 -17.66 -18.34 2.74
N ALA A 232 -16.83 -18.67 1.75
CA ALA A 232 -15.85 -17.77 1.15
C ALA A 232 -16.51 -16.57 0.48
N ILE A 233 -17.71 -16.76 -0.09
CA ILE A 233 -18.46 -15.71 -0.77
C ILE A 233 -18.75 -14.55 0.20
N GLY A 234 -19.26 -14.87 1.39
CA GLY A 234 -19.54 -13.86 2.42
C GLY A 234 -18.29 -13.10 2.85
N VAL A 235 -17.17 -13.82 3.03
CA VAL A 235 -15.88 -13.21 3.36
C VAL A 235 -15.39 -12.28 2.25
N ILE A 236 -15.46 -12.70 0.99
CA ILE A 236 -15.02 -11.90 -0.17
C ILE A 236 -15.87 -10.65 -0.33
N VAL A 237 -17.19 -10.75 -0.15
CA VAL A 237 -18.12 -9.62 -0.21
C VAL A 237 -17.76 -8.59 0.87
N VAL A 238 -17.56 -9.03 2.11
CA VAL A 238 -17.14 -8.14 3.20
C VAL A 238 -15.76 -7.53 2.92
N ALA A 239 -14.80 -8.34 2.48
CA ALA A 239 -13.44 -7.90 2.15
C ALA A 239 -13.40 -6.89 0.99
N THR A 240 -14.37 -6.95 0.06
CA THR A 240 -14.50 -6.00 -1.06
C THR A 240 -14.73 -4.58 -0.56
N VAL A 241 -15.53 -4.44 0.50
CA VAL A 241 -15.85 -3.15 1.11
C VAL A 241 -14.76 -2.72 2.10
N ASP A 242 -14.40 -3.62 3.02
CA ASP A 242 -13.34 -3.43 4.00
C ASP A 242 -12.49 -4.70 4.16
N PRO A 243 -11.27 -4.72 3.61
CA PRO A 243 -10.39 -5.89 3.68
C PRO A 243 -10.06 -6.34 5.12
N THR A 244 -10.05 -5.43 6.09
CA THR A 244 -9.77 -5.75 7.50
C THR A 244 -10.91 -6.55 8.10
N SER A 245 -12.15 -6.16 7.85
CA SER A 245 -13.35 -6.88 8.26
C SER A 245 -13.40 -8.28 7.65
N GLY A 246 -12.93 -8.44 6.40
CA GLY A 246 -12.78 -9.75 5.77
C GLY A 246 -11.81 -10.68 6.53
N VAL A 247 -10.66 -10.15 6.95
CA VAL A 247 -9.69 -10.90 7.78
C VAL A 247 -10.29 -11.31 9.12
N ILE A 248 -11.00 -10.40 9.79
CA ILE A 248 -11.64 -10.65 11.09
C ILE A 248 -12.73 -11.72 10.97
N LEU A 249 -13.55 -11.65 9.92
CA LEU A 249 -14.62 -12.61 9.67
C LEU A 249 -14.07 -14.00 9.36
N LEU A 250 -12.99 -14.08 8.59
CA LEU A 250 -12.41 -15.35 8.17
C LEU A 250 -11.63 -16.06 9.28
N GLY A 251 -10.91 -15.31 10.14
CA GLY A 251 -10.01 -15.88 11.15
C GLY A 251 -10.61 -17.04 11.97
N PRO A 252 -11.80 -16.87 12.59
CA PRO A 252 -12.45 -17.93 13.35
C PRO A 252 -12.86 -19.17 12.56
N LEU A 253 -12.98 -19.07 11.23
CA LEU A 253 -13.42 -20.17 10.36
C LEU A 253 -12.24 -21.05 9.90
N ILE A 254 -11.00 -20.64 10.17
CA ILE A 254 -9.79 -21.38 9.81
C ILE A 254 -9.65 -22.59 10.75
N GLY A 255 -9.58 -23.78 10.17
CA GLY A 255 -9.56 -25.06 10.90
C GLY A 255 -10.94 -25.65 11.17
N GLU A 256 -12.02 -24.90 10.96
CA GLU A 256 -13.40 -25.39 11.00
C GLU A 256 -13.95 -25.60 9.59
N GLU A 257 -14.04 -24.53 8.79
CA GLU A 257 -14.59 -24.56 7.42
C GLU A 257 -13.53 -24.30 6.34
N PHE A 258 -12.39 -23.70 6.72
CA PHE A 258 -11.30 -23.37 5.79
C PHE A 258 -10.00 -24.03 6.20
N THR A 259 -9.30 -24.59 5.23
CA THR A 259 -7.86 -24.82 5.33
C THR A 259 -7.10 -23.47 5.32
N PRO A 260 -5.85 -23.43 5.84
CA PRO A 260 -5.01 -22.24 5.73
C PRO A 260 -4.87 -21.73 4.29
N THR A 261 -4.71 -22.63 3.32
CA THR A 261 -4.56 -22.29 1.89
C THR A 261 -5.83 -21.65 1.34
N GLU A 262 -7.00 -22.26 1.56
CA GLU A 262 -8.30 -21.70 1.12
C GLU A 262 -8.56 -20.34 1.76
N ALA A 263 -8.20 -20.15 3.02
CA ALA A 263 -8.33 -18.87 3.70
C ALA A 263 -7.47 -17.78 3.03
N VAL A 264 -6.20 -18.08 2.72
CA VAL A 264 -5.32 -17.14 2.00
C VAL A 264 -5.86 -16.82 0.61
N VAL A 265 -6.29 -17.83 -0.15
CA VAL A 265 -6.87 -17.63 -1.50
C VAL A 265 -8.14 -16.76 -1.43
N THR A 266 -9.00 -16.99 -0.43
CA THR A 266 -10.21 -16.21 -0.18
C THR A 266 -9.88 -14.73 0.06
N LEU A 267 -8.88 -14.43 0.89
CA LEU A 267 -8.45 -13.05 1.17
C LEU A 267 -7.78 -12.38 -0.02
N LEU A 268 -6.94 -13.12 -0.77
CA LEU A 268 -6.32 -12.59 -1.99
C LEU A 268 -7.37 -12.28 -3.06
N LEU A 269 -8.37 -13.14 -3.21
CA LEU A 269 -9.50 -12.91 -4.11
C LEU A 269 -10.32 -11.70 -3.64
N GLY A 270 -10.65 -11.60 -2.34
CA GLY A 270 -11.26 -10.40 -1.76
C GLY A 270 -10.44 -9.13 -2.00
N SER A 271 -9.11 -9.25 -2.03
CA SER A 271 -8.23 -8.12 -2.36
C SER A 271 -8.33 -7.69 -3.83
N LEU A 272 -8.63 -8.60 -4.77
CA LEU A 272 -8.85 -8.26 -6.18
C LEU A 272 -10.15 -7.47 -6.36
N PHE A 273 -11.24 -7.90 -5.74
CA PHE A 273 -12.51 -7.17 -5.80
C PHE A 273 -12.41 -5.82 -5.08
N SER A 274 -11.74 -5.77 -3.94
CA SER A 274 -11.52 -4.52 -3.21
C SER A 274 -10.60 -3.54 -3.92
N LEU A 275 -9.82 -3.95 -4.94
CA LEU A 275 -8.99 -3.02 -5.73
C LEU A 275 -9.85 -1.92 -6.35
N THR A 276 -11.01 -2.23 -6.91
CA THR A 276 -11.89 -1.23 -7.54
C THR A 276 -12.32 -0.16 -6.53
N VAL A 277 -12.85 -0.62 -5.39
CA VAL A 277 -13.34 0.27 -4.32
C VAL A 277 -12.18 1.07 -3.70
N THR A 278 -11.05 0.41 -3.44
CA THR A 278 -9.88 1.03 -2.80
C THR A 278 -9.18 2.03 -3.74
N VAL A 279 -9.11 1.70 -5.03
CA VAL A 279 -8.53 2.59 -6.04
C VAL A 279 -9.38 3.84 -6.16
N ALA A 280 -10.69 3.71 -6.24
CA ALA A 280 -11.60 4.85 -6.24
C ALA A 280 -11.44 5.68 -4.96
N LYS A 281 -11.63 5.08 -3.77
CA LYS A 281 -11.67 5.78 -2.47
C LYS A 281 -10.35 6.37 -2.01
N ARG A 282 -9.21 5.82 -2.45
CA ARG A 282 -7.90 6.16 -1.88
C ARG A 282 -6.85 6.47 -2.95
N SER A 283 -6.69 5.60 -3.94
CA SER A 283 -5.61 5.74 -4.92
C SER A 283 -5.82 6.94 -5.84
N ILE A 284 -6.99 7.08 -6.48
CA ILE A 284 -7.25 8.18 -7.42
C ILE A 284 -7.08 9.55 -6.75
N PRO A 285 -7.70 9.84 -5.58
CA PRO A 285 -7.48 11.11 -4.90
C PRO A 285 -6.01 11.38 -4.56
N PHE A 286 -5.32 10.39 -3.99
CA PHE A 286 -3.91 10.54 -3.60
C PHE A 286 -3.00 10.78 -4.80
N GLN A 287 -3.09 9.92 -5.82
CA GLN A 287 -2.24 10.00 -7.00
C GLN A 287 -2.54 11.27 -7.80
N PHE A 288 -3.82 11.66 -7.96
CA PHE A 288 -4.14 12.90 -8.68
C PHE A 288 -3.66 14.12 -7.91
N GLY A 289 -3.82 14.11 -6.58
CA GLY A 289 -3.34 15.13 -5.67
C GLY A 289 -1.84 15.41 -5.86
N ILE A 290 -1.02 14.37 -5.90
CA ILE A 290 0.44 14.48 -6.01
C ILE A 290 0.89 14.77 -7.45
N TRP A 291 0.33 14.07 -8.44
CA TRP A 291 0.96 13.97 -9.76
C TRP A 291 0.38 14.86 -10.85
N GLY A 292 -0.90 15.24 -10.78
CA GLY A 292 -1.63 15.55 -12.01
C GLY A 292 -2.77 14.56 -12.25
N ALA A 293 -3.83 14.98 -12.91
CA ALA A 293 -4.85 14.05 -13.40
C ALA A 293 -4.29 13.19 -14.54
N GLU A 294 -3.55 13.81 -15.48
CA GLU A 294 -2.98 13.10 -16.63
C GLU A 294 -1.89 12.10 -16.20
N PHE A 295 -0.86 12.55 -15.48
CA PHE A 295 0.20 11.66 -15.00
C PHE A 295 -0.31 10.72 -13.90
N GLY A 296 -1.16 11.21 -12.99
CA GLY A 296 -1.77 10.39 -11.93
C GLY A 296 -2.63 9.26 -12.47
N ALA A 297 -3.36 9.46 -13.58
CA ALA A 297 -4.10 8.38 -14.23
C ALA A 297 -3.18 7.26 -14.74
N LYS A 298 -2.02 7.61 -15.33
CA LYS A 298 -1.00 6.63 -15.76
C LYS A 298 -0.48 5.83 -14.56
N VAL A 299 -0.16 6.53 -13.46
CA VAL A 299 0.32 5.89 -12.22
C VAL A 299 -0.73 4.94 -11.64
N VAL A 300 -2.00 5.37 -11.56
CA VAL A 300 -3.11 4.53 -11.06
C VAL A 300 -3.30 3.29 -11.94
N ALA A 301 -3.34 3.45 -13.26
CA ALA A 301 -3.55 2.34 -14.19
C ALA A 301 -2.44 1.29 -14.08
N VAL A 302 -1.17 1.71 -14.10
CA VAL A 302 -0.02 0.80 -14.02
C VAL A 302 0.04 0.11 -12.67
N ASN A 303 -0.08 0.84 -11.56
CA ASN A 303 -0.04 0.23 -10.23
C ASN A 303 -1.21 -0.73 -9.99
N THR A 304 -2.39 -0.39 -10.46
CA THR A 304 -3.58 -1.24 -10.28
C THR A 304 -3.47 -2.51 -11.14
N GLY A 305 -3.04 -2.37 -12.40
CA GLY A 305 -2.83 -3.50 -13.30
C GLY A 305 -1.75 -4.46 -12.78
N LEU A 306 -0.60 -3.94 -12.34
CA LEU A 306 0.46 -4.76 -11.75
C LEU A 306 0.00 -5.45 -10.46
N ARG A 307 -0.73 -4.74 -9.58
CA ARG A 307 -1.30 -5.35 -8.36
C ARG A 307 -2.28 -6.47 -8.69
N ALA A 308 -3.19 -6.26 -9.63
CA ALA A 308 -4.14 -7.28 -10.04
C ALA A 308 -3.42 -8.51 -10.62
N LEU A 309 -2.50 -8.29 -11.57
CA LEU A 309 -1.75 -9.35 -12.23
C LEU A 309 -0.94 -10.18 -11.22
N MET A 310 -0.18 -9.51 -10.34
CA MET A 310 0.64 -10.19 -9.34
C MET A 310 -0.21 -10.89 -8.27
N THR A 311 -1.41 -10.37 -7.96
CA THR A 311 -2.34 -11.05 -7.04
C THR A 311 -2.91 -12.31 -7.67
N ILE A 312 -3.28 -12.28 -8.95
CA ILE A 312 -3.71 -13.49 -9.68
C ILE A 312 -2.59 -14.53 -9.72
N ALA A 313 -1.36 -14.10 -10.02
CA ALA A 313 -0.19 -14.99 -10.00
C ALA A 313 0.05 -15.58 -8.60
N ALA A 314 -0.07 -14.78 -7.55
CA ALA A 314 0.07 -15.26 -6.18
C ALA A 314 -1.01 -16.27 -5.79
N ILE A 315 -2.27 -16.08 -6.21
CA ILE A 315 -3.34 -17.06 -6.01
C ILE A 315 -2.96 -18.39 -6.66
N ALA A 316 -2.47 -18.37 -7.91
CA ALA A 316 -2.04 -19.58 -8.61
C ALA A 316 -0.87 -20.28 -7.90
N VAL A 317 0.11 -19.52 -7.38
CA VAL A 317 1.23 -20.07 -6.60
C VAL A 317 0.73 -20.70 -5.30
N VAL A 318 -0.16 -20.04 -4.56
CA VAL A 318 -0.69 -20.56 -3.29
C VAL A 318 -1.52 -21.83 -3.49
N LEU A 319 -2.29 -21.91 -4.58
CA LEU A 319 -3.04 -23.14 -4.93
C LEU A 319 -2.15 -24.31 -5.33
N ALA A 320 -0.90 -24.07 -5.67
CA ALA A 320 0.07 -25.09 -6.06
C ALA A 320 0.94 -25.60 -4.88
N LEU A 321 0.80 -25.01 -3.69
CA LEU A 321 1.48 -25.42 -2.46
C LEU A 321 0.71 -26.51 -1.72
#